data_AF-A0A2J8LCB0-F1
#
_entry.id   AF-A0A2J8LCB0-F1
#
_cell.length_a   1.000
_cell.length_b   1.000
_cell.length_c   1.000
_cell.angle_alpha   90.00
_cell.angle_beta   90.00
_cell.angle_gamma   90.00
#
_symmetry.space_group_name_H-M   'P 1'
#
loop_
_entity.id
_entity.type
_entity.pdbx_description
1 polymer ?
#
loop_
_entity_poly.entity_id
_entity_poly.type
_entity_poly.pdbx_seq_one_letter_code
_entity_poly.pdbx_strand_id
1 'polypeptide(L)'
;MGEEANDDKKPTTKFELERETELRFEVEASQSVQLELLTGMAEIFGTELTRNKKFTFDAGAKVAVFTWHGCSVQLSGRTEVAYVSKDTPMLLYLNTHTALEQMRRQAEKEEERGPRVMVVGPTDVGKSTVCR
;
A
#
# COMPACT_ATOMS: atom_id res chain seq x y z
N MET A 1 41.84 11.13 10.75
CA MET A 1 41.25 11.08 9.40
C MET A 1 40.02 10.22 9.52
N GLY A 2 38.85 10.85 9.66
CA GLY A 2 37.58 10.13 9.69
C GLY A 2 37.23 9.75 8.26
N GLU A 3 37.06 8.47 8.02
CA GLU A 3 36.50 7.98 6.75
C GLU A 3 35.08 8.53 6.64
N GLU A 4 34.91 9.51 5.74
CA GLU A 4 33.59 9.90 5.27
C GLU A 4 32.96 8.68 4.60
N ALA A 5 31.91 8.15 5.21
CA ALA A 5 31.06 7.14 4.59
C ALA A 5 30.51 7.75 3.30
N ASN A 6 30.99 7.23 2.18
CA ASN A 6 30.56 7.59 0.84
C ASN A 6 29.08 7.20 0.73
N ASP A 7 28.18 8.16 0.97
CA ASP A 7 26.75 8.02 0.73
C ASP A 7 26.56 7.96 -0.79
N ASP A 8 26.60 6.75 -1.35
CA ASP A 8 26.07 6.46 -2.68
C ASP A 8 24.60 6.87 -2.66
N LYS A 9 24.34 8.14 -2.99
CA LYS A 9 23.00 8.72 -2.99
C LYS A 9 22.15 7.97 -3.99
N LYS A 10 21.39 7.00 -3.48
CA LYS A 10 20.38 6.28 -4.26
C LYS A 10 19.45 7.31 -4.92
N PRO A 11 19.05 7.10 -6.18
CA PRO A 11 18.14 8.03 -6.84
C PRO A 11 16.84 8.12 -6.03
N THR A 12 16.39 9.35 -5.79
CA THR A 12 15.18 9.63 -5.02
C THR A 12 14.14 10.29 -5.90
N THR A 13 12.93 9.75 -5.88
CA THR A 13 11.78 10.29 -6.62
C THR A 13 10.65 10.57 -5.65
N LYS A 14 10.12 11.79 -5.70
CA LYS A 14 8.97 12.21 -4.89
C LYS A 14 7.69 12.10 -5.72
N PHE A 15 6.63 11.59 -5.10
CA PHE A 15 5.30 11.48 -5.68
C PHE A 15 4.30 12.23 -4.80
N GLU A 16 3.52 13.09 -5.43
CA GLU A 16 2.35 13.74 -4.84
C GLU A 16 1.12 12.94 -5.29
N LEU A 17 0.36 12.41 -4.33
CA LEU A 17 -0.85 11.65 -4.59
C LEU A 17 -2.05 12.50 -4.22
N GLU A 18 -2.97 12.66 -5.18
CA GLU A 18 -4.28 13.24 -4.92
C GLU A 18 -5.13 12.25 -4.11
N ARG A 19 -6.26 12.74 -3.58
CA ARG A 19 -7.26 11.90 -2.93
C ARG A 19 -7.70 10.75 -3.84
N GLU A 20 -7.85 9.58 -3.24
CA GLU A 20 -8.37 8.38 -3.90
C GLU A 20 -7.49 7.91 -5.07
N THR A 21 -6.18 8.12 -4.96
CA THR A 21 -5.18 7.64 -5.91
C THR A 21 -4.17 6.73 -5.23
N GLU A 22 -3.46 5.93 -6.02
CA GLU A 22 -2.36 5.10 -5.54
C GLU A 22 -1.11 5.21 -6.39
N LEU A 23 0.04 5.11 -5.75
CA LEU A 23 1.33 4.89 -6.40
C LEU A 23 1.54 3.39 -6.52
N ARG A 24 1.62 2.89 -7.76
CA ARG A 24 2.04 1.52 -8.07
C ARG A 24 3.50 1.53 -8.45
N PHE A 25 4.31 0.70 -7.78
CA PHE A 25 5.70 0.50 -8.16
C PHE A 25 6.14 -0.96 -8.08
N GLU A 26 7.14 -1.28 -8.89
CA GLU A 26 7.83 -2.57 -8.91
C GLU A 26 9.32 -2.35 -8.69
N VAL A 27 9.89 -3.13 -7.78
CA VAL A 27 11.32 -3.08 -7.47
C VAL A 27 12.10 -3.87 -8.52
N GLU A 28 13.05 -3.22 -9.17
CA GLU A 28 13.92 -3.84 -10.19
C GLU A 28 14.65 -5.06 -9.62
N ALA A 29 14.91 -6.05 -10.48
CA ALA A 29 15.65 -7.25 -10.10
C ALA A 29 17.00 -6.90 -9.44
N SER A 30 17.32 -7.57 -8.33
CA SER A 30 18.55 -7.36 -7.53
C SER A 30 18.69 -5.96 -6.89
N GLN A 31 17.63 -5.16 -6.85
CA GLN A 31 17.61 -3.86 -6.17
C GLN A 31 16.74 -3.89 -4.90
N SER A 32 16.86 -2.85 -4.08
CA SER A 32 15.90 -2.56 -3.02
C SER A 32 15.48 -1.10 -3.05
N VAL A 33 14.21 -0.86 -2.75
CA VAL A 33 13.62 0.48 -2.75
C VAL A 33 13.13 0.79 -1.34
N GLN A 34 13.47 1.99 -0.86
CA GLN A 34 12.94 2.53 0.37
C GLN A 34 11.79 3.48 0.07
N LEU A 35 10.63 3.22 0.67
CA LEU A 35 9.48 4.12 0.69
C LEU A 35 9.45 4.90 2.00
N GLU A 36 9.18 6.19 1.91
CA GLU A 36 8.95 7.06 3.06
C GLU A 36 7.71 7.94 2.83
N LEU A 37 6.79 7.96 3.80
CA LEU A 37 5.67 8.89 3.82
C LEU A 37 6.15 10.22 4.41
N LEU A 38 6.10 11.29 3.61
CA LEU A 38 6.57 12.62 4.03
C LEU A 38 5.44 13.46 4.63
N THR A 39 4.27 13.48 3.99
CA THR A 39 3.09 14.23 4.45
C THR A 39 1.79 13.49 4.15
N GLY A 40 0.72 13.81 4.88
CA GLY A 40 -0.60 13.21 4.69
C GLY A 40 -0.73 11.83 5.35
N MET A 41 -1.70 11.06 4.87
CA MET A 41 -1.98 9.68 5.32
C MET A 41 -2.00 8.76 4.11
N ALA A 42 -1.37 7.59 4.24
CA ALA A 42 -1.28 6.61 3.18
C ALA A 42 -1.25 5.20 3.77
N GLU A 43 -1.67 4.22 2.99
CA GLU A 43 -1.72 2.81 3.37
C GLU A 43 -1.17 1.90 2.29
N ILE A 44 -0.66 0.75 2.70
CA ILE A 44 -0.30 -0.36 1.81
C ILE A 44 -1.15 -1.54 2.20
N PHE A 45 -2.07 -1.94 1.31
CA PHE A 45 -2.97 -3.09 1.50
C PHE A 45 -3.64 -3.08 2.89
N GLY A 46 -4.26 -1.95 3.25
CA GLY A 46 -4.97 -1.76 4.53
C GLY A 46 -4.09 -1.43 5.74
N THR A 47 -2.75 -1.48 5.61
CA THR A 47 -1.83 -1.11 6.70
C THR A 47 -1.39 0.33 6.56
N GLU A 48 -1.70 1.17 7.56
CA GLU A 48 -1.32 2.58 7.60
C GLU A 48 0.20 2.77 7.69
N LEU A 49 0.74 3.72 6.91
CA LEU A 49 2.14 4.10 6.92
C LEU A 49 2.43 5.14 7.99
N THR A 50 3.50 4.92 8.75
CA THR A 50 4.01 5.91 9.70
C THR A 50 4.82 6.97 8.98
N ARG A 51 4.49 8.25 9.19
CA ARG A 51 5.24 9.39 8.64
C ARG A 51 6.72 9.34 9.05
N ASN A 52 7.61 9.69 8.13
CA ASN A 52 9.07 9.71 8.28
C ASN A 52 9.70 8.37 8.67
N LYS A 53 8.96 7.26 8.50
CA LYS A 53 9.49 5.91 8.68
C LYS A 53 9.81 5.33 7.30
N LYS A 54 11.01 4.78 7.18
CA LYS A 54 11.47 4.12 5.96
C LYS A 54 11.04 2.66 5.96
N PHE A 55 10.38 2.24 4.88
CA PHE A 55 10.00 0.86 4.61
C PHE A 55 10.82 0.36 3.42
N THR A 56 11.57 -0.74 3.61
CA THR A 56 12.41 -1.31 2.55
C THR A 56 11.67 -2.45 1.88
N PHE A 57 11.65 -2.42 0.54
CA PHE A 57 11.07 -3.45 -0.31
C PHE A 57 12.18 -4.08 -1.14
N ASP A 58 12.22 -5.41 -1.13
CA ASP A 58 13.21 -6.21 -1.84
C ASP A 58 12.87 -6.39 -3.33
N ALA A 59 13.83 -6.92 -4.09
CA ALA A 59 13.71 -7.17 -5.52
C ALA A 59 12.43 -7.95 -5.89
N GLY A 60 11.75 -7.52 -6.94
CA GLY A 60 10.51 -8.14 -7.43
C GLY A 60 9.26 -7.81 -6.62
N ALA A 61 9.35 -6.98 -5.57
CA ALA A 61 8.18 -6.53 -4.84
C ALA A 61 7.30 -5.64 -5.72
N LYS A 62 6.00 -5.97 -5.80
CA LYS A 62 4.96 -5.16 -6.42
C LYS A 62 4.10 -4.54 -5.34
N VAL A 63 4.09 -3.21 -5.27
CA VAL A 63 3.50 -2.46 -4.16
C VAL A 63 2.54 -1.41 -4.69
N ALA A 64 1.42 -1.24 -3.99
CA ALA A 64 0.50 -0.14 -4.20
C ALA A 64 0.38 0.65 -2.89
N VAL A 65 0.68 1.94 -2.94
CA VAL A 65 0.53 2.89 -1.82
C VAL A 65 -0.69 3.76 -2.12
N PHE A 66 -1.76 3.59 -1.37
CA PHE A 66 -3.03 4.28 -1.59
C PHE A 66 -3.24 5.40 -0.56
N THR A 67 -3.99 6.45 -0.93
CA THR A 67 -4.41 7.50 0.00
C THR A 67 -5.87 7.91 -0.16
N TRP A 68 -6.60 7.98 0.95
CA TRP A 68 -7.97 8.52 0.98
C TRP A 68 -8.02 10.05 0.96
N HIS A 69 -6.95 10.71 1.45
CA HIS A 69 -6.96 12.15 1.75
C HIS A 69 -5.92 12.96 0.99
N GLY A 70 -5.01 12.29 0.29
CA GLY A 70 -3.85 12.89 -0.35
C GLY A 70 -2.62 12.79 0.55
N CYS A 71 -1.47 12.57 -0.08
CA CYS A 71 -0.19 12.42 0.61
C CYS A 71 0.99 12.75 -0.31
N SER A 72 2.16 12.95 0.29
CA SER A 72 3.43 12.94 -0.45
C SER A 72 4.32 11.80 0.05
N VAL A 73 4.83 11.02 -0.89
CA VAL A 73 5.71 9.87 -0.62
C VAL A 73 7.00 9.99 -1.41
N GLN A 74 8.08 9.43 -0.87
CA GLN A 74 9.38 9.39 -1.53
C GLN A 74 9.81 7.93 -1.70
N LEU A 75 10.26 7.59 -2.92
CA LEU A 75 10.97 6.35 -3.21
C LEU A 75 12.46 6.66 -3.32
N SER A 76 13.30 5.85 -2.68
CA SER A 76 14.76 5.92 -2.76
C SER A 76 15.31 4.57 -3.21
N GLY A 77 15.91 4.52 -4.39
CA GLY A 77 16.31 3.28 -5.06
C GLY A 77 15.77 3.19 -6.48
N ARG A 78 16.16 2.14 -7.21
CA ARG A 78 15.72 1.94 -8.59
C ARG A 78 14.44 1.09 -8.64
N THR A 79 13.43 1.62 -9.30
CA THR A 79 12.18 0.93 -9.62
C THR A 79 12.17 0.56 -11.09
N GLU A 80 11.65 -0.62 -11.43
CA GLU A 80 11.41 -1.00 -12.83
C GLU A 80 10.25 -0.19 -13.42
N VAL A 81 9.19 -0.04 -12.64
CA VAL A 81 8.00 0.73 -12.98
C VAL A 81 7.56 1.52 -11.74
N ALA A 82 7.16 2.78 -11.91
CA ALA A 82 6.53 3.58 -10.87
C ALA A 82 5.58 4.62 -11.49
N TYR A 83 4.29 4.56 -11.15
CA TYR A 83 3.29 5.51 -11.66
C TYR A 83 2.10 5.66 -10.72
N VAL A 84 1.41 6.81 -10.80
CA VAL A 84 0.19 7.08 -10.04
C VAL A 84 -1.03 6.64 -10.86
N SER A 85 -1.92 5.87 -10.25
CA SER A 85 -3.19 5.42 -10.81
C SER A 85 -4.36 6.03 -10.07
N LYS A 86 -5.37 6.49 -10.82
CA LYS A 86 -6.69 6.89 -10.30
C LYS A 86 -7.69 5.75 -10.34
N ASP A 87 -7.46 4.77 -11.22
CA ASP A 87 -8.34 3.61 -11.36
C ASP A 87 -7.98 2.56 -10.30
N THR A 88 -8.78 2.51 -9.23
CA THR A 88 -8.59 1.62 -8.09
C THR A 88 -9.92 1.04 -7.62
N PRO A 89 -9.94 -0.24 -7.20
CA PRO A 89 -11.12 -0.86 -6.61
C PRO A 89 -11.28 -0.55 -5.11
N MET A 90 -10.55 0.41 -4.53
CA MET A 90 -10.49 0.61 -3.07
C MET A 90 -11.85 0.94 -2.45
N LEU A 91 -12.70 1.69 -3.16
CA LEU A 91 -14.08 1.95 -2.70
C LEU A 91 -14.91 0.66 -2.60
N LEU A 92 -14.71 -0.30 -3.50
CA LEU A 92 -15.39 -1.59 -3.45
C LEU A 92 -14.94 -2.38 -2.21
N TYR A 93 -13.65 -2.35 -1.88
CA TYR A 93 -13.11 -3.00 -0.70
C TYR A 93 -13.65 -2.36 0.58
N LEU A 94 -13.70 -1.02 0.64
CA LEU A 94 -14.25 -0.29 1.78
C LEU A 94 -15.75 -0.59 2.00
N ASN A 95 -16.54 -0.61 0.91
CA ASN A 95 -17.95 -0.95 0.98
C ASN A 95 -18.16 -2.38 1.48
N THR A 96 -17.34 -3.33 0.99
CA THR A 96 -17.37 -4.73 1.42
C THR A 96 -17.02 -4.85 2.91
N HIS A 97 -15.94 -4.19 3.35
CA HIS A 97 -15.56 -4.13 4.76
C HIS A 97 -16.71 -3.60 5.63
N THR A 98 -17.32 -2.49 5.21
CA THR A 98 -18.42 -1.84 5.93
C THR A 98 -19.63 -2.76 6.06
N ALA A 99 -20.00 -3.46 4.99
CA ALA A 99 -21.10 -4.43 5.03
C ALA A 99 -20.80 -5.61 5.97
N LEU A 100 -19.58 -6.15 5.94
CA LEU A 100 -19.17 -7.22 6.85
C LEU A 100 -19.15 -6.77 8.31
N GLU A 101 -18.73 -5.54 8.57
CA GLU A 101 -18.75 -4.96 9.91
C GLU A 101 -20.18 -4.76 10.44
N GLN A 102 -21.11 -4.33 9.59
CA GLN A 102 -22.53 -4.27 9.95
C GLN A 102 -23.07 -5.66 10.33
N MET A 103 -22.72 -6.71 9.57
CA MET A 103 -23.10 -8.08 9.90
C MET A 103 -22.47 -8.56 11.22
N ARG A 104 -21.21 -8.19 11.52
CA ARG A 104 -20.57 -8.51 12.81
C ARG A 104 -21.30 -7.87 13.98
N ARG A 105 -21.63 -6.59 13.88
CA ARG A 105 -22.35 -5.85 14.93
C ARG A 105 -23.75 -6.42 15.16
N GLN A 106 -24.42 -6.89 14.12
CA GLN A 106 -25.71 -7.55 14.27
C GLN A 106 -25.57 -8.90 14.98
N ALA A 107 -24.63 -9.73 14.53
CA ALA A 107 -24.37 -11.03 15.16
C ALA A 107 -23.97 -10.89 16.64
N GLU A 108 -23.18 -9.88 17.01
CA GLU A 108 -22.83 -9.61 18.40
C GLU A 108 -24.06 -9.30 19.27
N LYS A 109 -25.04 -8.53 18.76
CA LYS A 109 -26.28 -8.22 19.48
C LYS A 109 -27.19 -9.44 19.64
N GLU A 110 -27.15 -10.35 18.69
CA GLU A 110 -27.96 -11.57 18.67
C GLU A 110 -27.25 -12.75 19.35
N GLU A 111 -26.03 -12.55 19.87
CA GLU A 111 -25.15 -13.60 20.41
C GLU A 111 -24.88 -14.73 19.40
N GLU A 112 -24.87 -14.38 18.12
CA GLU A 112 -24.62 -15.27 16.99
C GLU A 112 -23.17 -15.17 16.47
N ARG A 113 -22.83 -16.06 15.54
CA ARG A 113 -21.54 -16.05 14.86
C ARG A 113 -21.49 -14.99 13.76
N GLY A 114 -20.40 -14.22 13.71
CA GLY A 114 -20.14 -13.27 12.61
C GLY A 114 -20.00 -13.92 11.22
N PRO A 115 -19.98 -13.08 10.15
CA PRO A 115 -20.02 -13.53 8.76
C PRO A 115 -18.79 -14.37 8.37
N ARG A 116 -19.01 -15.35 7.50
CA ARG A 116 -17.96 -16.15 6.85
C ARG A 116 -17.88 -15.78 5.38
N VAL A 117 -16.69 -15.42 4.92
CA VAL A 117 -16.46 -14.94 3.56
C VAL A 117 -15.52 -15.90 2.84
N MET A 118 -15.86 -16.21 1.59
CA MET A 118 -15.02 -16.99 0.69
C MET A 118 -14.69 -16.15 -0.54
N VAL A 119 -13.41 -15.92 -0.80
CA VAL A 119 -12.92 -15.18 -1.97
C VAL A 119 -12.50 -16.18 -3.04
N VAL A 120 -13.14 -16.14 -4.20
CA VAL A 120 -12.92 -17.08 -5.32
C VAL A 120 -12.61 -16.32 -6.61
N GLY A 121 -11.89 -16.98 -7.52
CA GLY A 121 -11.58 -16.45 -8.83
C GLY A 121 -10.33 -17.10 -9.45
N PRO A 122 -10.07 -16.85 -10.75
CA PRO A 122 -8.92 -17.39 -11.48
C PRO A 122 -7.56 -17.00 -10.88
N THR A 123 -6.47 -17.53 -11.43
CA THR A 123 -5.11 -17.10 -11.05
C THR A 123 -4.91 -15.61 -11.36
N ASP A 124 -4.06 -14.96 -10.55
CA ASP A 124 -3.57 -13.59 -10.80
C ASP A 124 -4.60 -12.45 -10.82
N VAL A 125 -5.75 -12.63 -10.14
CA VAL A 125 -6.80 -11.59 -10.00
C VAL A 125 -6.74 -10.81 -8.67
N GLY A 126 -5.62 -10.86 -7.95
CA GLY A 126 -5.43 -10.08 -6.71
C GLY A 126 -6.18 -10.59 -5.47
N LYS A 127 -6.65 -11.84 -5.46
CA LYS A 127 -7.40 -12.43 -4.32
C LYS A 127 -6.68 -12.27 -2.97
N SER A 128 -5.39 -12.58 -2.93
CA SER A 128 -4.58 -12.45 -1.70
C SER A 128 -4.44 -11.01 -1.24
N THR A 129 -4.41 -10.06 -2.18
CA THR A 129 -4.34 -8.63 -1.88
C THR A 129 -5.62 -8.13 -1.23
N VAL A 130 -6.79 -8.59 -1.71
CA VAL A 130 -8.10 -8.24 -1.13
C VAL A 130 -8.31 -8.86 0.25
N CYS A 131 -7.75 -10.04 0.50
CA CYS A 131 -7.89 -10.74 1.78
C CYS A 131 -6.99 -10.19 2.90
N ARG A 132 -6.02 -9.34 2.56
CA ARG A 132 -5.09 -8.74 3.53
C ARG A 132 -5.72 -7.52 4.18
#